data_AF-A0A4Q4DH38-F1
#
_entry.id   AF-A0A4Q4DH38-F1
#
_cell.length_a   1.000
_cell.length_b   1.000
_cell.length_c   1.000
_cell.angle_alpha   90.00
_cell.angle_beta   90.00
_cell.angle_gamma   90.00
#
_symmetry.space_group_name_H-M   'P 1'
#
loop_
_entity.id
_entity.type
_entity.pdbx_description
1 polymer ?
#
loop_
_entity_poly.entity_id
_entity_poly.type
_entity_poly.pdbx_seq_one_letter_code
_entity_poly.pdbx_strand_id
1 'polypeptide(L)' 'MNTASAKTLLASGMTEEGVIRGHVHVHGAWRDSITYGILREEWSAGEEP' A
#
# COMPACT_ATOMS: atom_id res chain seq x y z
N MET A 1 -0.25 -12.58 2.95
CA MET A 1 0.11 -11.26 2.40
C MET A 1 -0.51 -11.14 1.01
N ASN A 2 -1.04 -9.97 0.62
CA ASN A 2 -1.69 -9.78 -0.68
C ASN A 2 -0.66 -9.31 -1.73
N THR A 3 0.07 -10.25 -2.31
CA THR A 3 1.17 -9.96 -3.25
C THR A 3 0.69 -9.32 -4.56
N ALA A 4 -0.52 -9.61 -5.02
CA ALA A 4 -1.07 -9.02 -6.24
C ALA A 4 -1.38 -7.53 -6.03
N SER A 5 -2.07 -7.20 -4.94
CA SER A 5 -2.34 -5.80 -4.58
C SER A 5 -1.05 -5.02 -4.35
N ALA A 6 -0.07 -5.61 -3.66
CA ALA A 6 1.23 -4.96 -3.44
C ALA A 6 1.91 -4.59 -4.76
N LYS A 7 1.93 -5.49 -5.75
CA LYS A 7 2.47 -5.21 -7.08
C LYS A 7 1.74 -4.07 -7.78
N THR A 8 0.41 -4.03 -7.69
CA THR A 8 -0.39 -2.94 -8.28
C THR A 8 -0.05 -1.60 -7.66
N LEU A 9 0.01 -1.51 -6.32
CA LEU A 9 0.30 -0.27 -5.61
C LEU A 9 1.71 0.26 -5.90
N LEU A 10 2.70 -0.64 -5.95
CA LEU A 10 4.07 -0.30 -6.35
C LEU A 10 4.13 0.15 -7.81
N ALA A 11 3.41 -0.51 -8.71
CA ALA A 11 3.36 -0.12 -10.12
C ALA A 11 2.67 1.23 -10.36
N SER A 12 1.76 1.64 -9.47
CA SER A 12 1.17 2.99 -9.47
C SER A 12 2.05 4.07 -8.84
N GLY A 13 3.31 3.75 -8.51
CA GLY A 13 4.25 4.71 -7.93
C GLY A 13 4.07 4.96 -6.43
N MET A 14 3.30 4.13 -5.72
CA MET A 14 3.16 4.25 -4.27
C MET A 14 4.35 3.59 -3.55
N THR A 15 4.70 4.13 -2.39
CA THR A 15 5.77 3.66 -1.50
C THR A 15 5.19 2.90 -0.31
N GLU A 16 5.86 1.84 0.12
CA GLU A 16 5.52 1.14 1.36
C GLU A 16 6.05 1.92 2.57
N GLU A 17 5.14 2.41 3.42
CA GLU A 17 5.45 3.31 4.54
C GLU A 17 5.53 2.60 5.89
N GLY A 18 5.01 1.37 5.98
CA GLY A 18 5.16 0.54 7.18
C GLY A 18 4.09 -0.51 7.41
N VAL A 19 4.22 -1.22 8.53
CA VAL A 19 3.37 -2.35 8.91
C VAL A 19 2.70 -2.11 10.26
N ILE A 20 1.37 -2.12 10.28
CA ILE A 20 0.57 -2.16 11.51
C ILE A 20 0.32 -3.63 11.87
N ARG A 21 0.93 -4.09 12.96
CA ARG A 21 0.82 -5.48 13.42
C ARG A 21 -0.50 -5.74 14.12
N GLY A 22 -1.19 -6.81 13.76
CA GLY A 22 -2.50 -7.18 14.34
C GLY A 22 -3.57 -6.11 14.17
N HIS A 23 -3.59 -5.41 13.04
CA HIS A 23 -4.46 -4.27 12.79
C HIS A 23 -5.94 -4.64 12.72
N VAL A 24 -6.27 -5.70 11.98
CA VAL A 24 -7.67 -6.05 11.69
C VAL A 24 -7.97 -7.49 12.10
N HIS A 25 -9.12 -7.70 12.73
CA HIS A 25 -9.64 -9.03 13.05
C HIS A 25 -10.67 -9.46 12.01
N VAL A 26 -10.31 -10.41 11.16
CA VAL A 26 -11.13 -10.85 10.02
C VAL A 26 -10.96 -12.35 9.80
N HIS A 27 -12.05 -13.05 9.45
CA HIS A 27 -12.07 -14.51 9.30
C HIS A 27 -11.48 -15.26 10.51
N GLY A 28 -11.78 -14.78 11.74
CA GLY A 28 -11.34 -15.41 12.98
C GLY A 28 -9.83 -15.29 13.26
N ALA A 29 -9.12 -14.38 12.60
CA ALA A 29 -7.70 -14.15 12.83
C ALA A 29 -7.34 -12.67 12.80
N TRP A 30 -6.36 -12.28 13.60
CA TRP A 30 -5.69 -10.99 13.50
C TRP A 30 -4.75 -10.99 12.29
N ARG A 31 -4.77 -9.90 11.52
CA ARG A 31 -3.95 -9.71 10.33
C ARG A 31 -3.21 -8.39 10.41
N ASP A 32 -1.98 -8.40 9.93
CA ASP A 32 -1.19 -7.20 9.74
C ASP A 32 -1.71 -6.40 8.54
N SER A 33 -1.49 -5.09 8.56
CA SER A 33 -1.75 -4.20 7.43
C SER A 33 -0.46 -3.53 7.00
N ILE A 34 -0.21 -3.54 5.70
CA ILE A 34 0.88 -2.79 5.07
C ILE A 34 0.28 -1.47 4.57
N THR A 35 0.90 -0.36 4.93
CA THR A 35 0.46 0.98 4.53
C THR A 35 1.27 1.42 3.33
N TYR A 36 0.58 1.88 2.29
CA TYR A 36 1.19 2.48 1.10
C TYR A 36 0.80 3.95 1.02
N GLY A 37 1.76 4.81 0.68
CA GLY A 37 1.58 6.24 0.51
C GLY A 37 2.06 6.71 -0.86
N ILE A 38 1.54 7.83 -1.33
CA ILE A 38 2.13 8.60 -2.41
C ILE A 38 1.92 10.08 -2.11
N LEU A 39 2.97 10.87 -2.29
CA LEU A 39 2.90 12.31 -2.14
C LEU A 39 2.24 12.94 -3.37
N ARG A 40 1.73 14.16 -3.20
CA ARG A 40 1.06 14.88 -4.30
C ARG A 40 2.02 15.11 -5.46
N GLU A 41 3.26 15.48 -5.16
CA GLU A 41 4.28 15.81 -6.15
C GLU A 41 4.70 14.56 -6.94
N GLU A 42 4.72 13.39 -6.29
CA GLU A 42 5.01 12.09 -6.92
C GLU A 42 3.88 11.66 -7.85
N TRP A 43 2.62 11.86 -7.44
CA TRP A 43 1.46 11.59 -8.27
C TRP A 43 1.46 12.47 -9.54
N SER A 44 1.65 13.78 -9.38
CA SER A 44 1.65 14.72 -10.51
C SER A 44 2.84 14.55 -11.46
N ALA A 45 3.98 14.02 -11.00
CA ALA A 45 5.13 13.74 -11.87
C ALA A 45 4.94 12.50 -12.75
N GLY A 46 4.01 11.59 -12.39
CA GLY A 46 3.64 10.42 -13.19
C GLY A 46 2.59 10.69 -14.25
N GLU A 47 1.92 11.85 -14.19
CA GLU A 47 1.04 12.36 -15.24
C GLU A 47 1.90 13.12 -16.27
N GLU A 48 2.46 12.41 -17.27
CA GLU A 48 3.02 13.11 -18.43
C GLU A 48 1.91 13.94 -19.12
N PRO A 49 2.19 15.16 -19.64
CA PRO A 49 1.20 15.98 -20.34
C PRO A 49 0.62 15.34 -21.61
#